data_AF-A0A368T9N5-F1
#
_entry.id   AF-A0A368T9N5-F1
#
_cell.length_a   1.000
_cell.length_b   1.000
_cell.length_c   1.000
_cell.angle_alpha   90.00
_cell.angle_beta   90.00
_cell.angle_gamma   90.00
#
_symmetry.space_group_name_H-M   'P 1'
#
loop_
_entity.id
_entity.type
_entity.pdbx_description
1 polymer ?
#
loop_
_entity_poly.entity_id
_entity_poly.type
_entity_poly.pdbx_seq_one_letter_code
_entity_poly.pdbx_strand_id
1 'polypeptide(L)'
;MDDRLRDFAKGSPNFGALFQVHPLLSLYGASAEATVFTNPNSSLVQSGQFGEVLAEELISHLGMRIDGDRQVDRLRALTKAGVLAKDIRDGFDQLRRDRNQAAHRHLFDTSRALAAVRVCYRLGLWFSDTLHGRRTVAEFVPPTDPGESALVTDPAELAELREALDHHRNALTQARTRLAASHDALDAERRARAEAENLIASADAHKANLLEQIEQLSAQIEELRAHQHAAYESARKNPKKVDAQHRDGFIHRAQRPAPLNEVQTRGVIDAMLRKAGWIIQDRDELNPQAGQGVAVREFSLANGRADYVLYVNGAIVGVVEAKREGDPLSAAVEQNDRYAAGVLREHLLAVWRADEPFAFRYATTGTETYFVNRLDPTPRSREVFFFHRPETVATWMRRADEKPSSPTLRAGFRRLPKLEQNGLRLAQFDAIAQLEHSLSEDRPRALIQMATGAGKTYMAVAQTYRLLKHAKARRVLFLVDRNNLGRQARDEFRTFTTPDDGRTFSDIYNVDRLGAAGLQDTSSVVICTIQTPAR
;
A
#
# COMPACT_ATOMS: atom_id res chain seq x y z
N MET A 1 -16.55 -12.28 31.31
CA MET A 1 -15.11 -12.38 31.08
C MET A 1 -14.41 -11.61 32.18
N ASP A 2 -13.53 -12.29 32.91
CA ASP A 2 -12.73 -11.76 34.03
C ASP A 2 -11.89 -10.54 33.60
N ASP A 3 -11.77 -9.53 34.47
CA ASP A 3 -10.99 -8.32 34.21
C ASP A 3 -9.49 -8.63 34.08
N ARG A 4 -8.98 -9.64 34.81
CA ARG A 4 -7.57 -10.08 34.68
C ARG A 4 -7.27 -10.61 33.29
N LEU A 5 -8.21 -11.39 32.72
CA LEU A 5 -8.08 -11.98 31.39
C LEU A 5 -8.19 -10.92 30.29
N ARG A 6 -9.00 -9.88 30.53
CA ARG A 6 -9.10 -8.71 29.67
C ARG A 6 -7.82 -7.90 29.66
N ASP A 7 -7.24 -7.64 30.83
CA ASP A 7 -6.01 -6.84 30.96
C ASP A 7 -4.82 -7.60 30.35
N PHE A 8 -4.74 -8.91 30.57
CA PHE A 8 -3.75 -9.77 29.91
C PHE A 8 -3.83 -9.69 28.37
N ALA A 9 -5.03 -9.86 27.81
CA ALA A 9 -5.23 -9.80 26.37
C ALA A 9 -4.85 -8.43 25.79
N LYS A 10 -5.32 -7.35 26.41
CA LYS A 10 -5.06 -5.96 25.97
C LYS A 10 -3.60 -5.52 26.18
N GLY A 11 -2.92 -6.09 27.16
CA GLY A 11 -1.53 -5.76 27.51
C GLY A 11 -0.51 -6.29 26.52
N SER A 12 -0.88 -7.24 25.65
CA SER A 12 0.01 -7.73 24.59
C SER A 12 0.31 -6.63 23.57
N PRO A 13 1.60 -6.32 23.29
CA PRO A 13 1.97 -5.30 22.32
C PRO A 13 1.56 -5.69 20.89
N ASN A 14 1.53 -6.99 20.59
CA ASN A 14 1.22 -7.51 19.26
C ASN A 14 -0.28 -7.81 19.07
N PHE A 15 -0.97 -8.29 20.11
CA PHE A 15 -2.31 -8.86 20.00
C PHE A 15 -3.39 -8.09 20.76
N GLY A 16 -3.02 -7.08 21.56
CA GLY A 16 -3.99 -6.29 22.34
C GLY A 16 -5.00 -5.55 21.48
N ALA A 17 -4.60 -5.06 20.30
CA ALA A 17 -5.51 -4.42 19.35
C ALA A 17 -6.61 -5.36 18.83
N LEU A 18 -6.33 -6.67 18.74
CA LEU A 18 -7.33 -7.66 18.31
C LEU A 18 -8.42 -7.88 19.35
N PHE A 19 -8.27 -7.41 20.59
CA PHE A 19 -9.28 -7.60 21.63
C PHE A 19 -10.63 -7.00 21.23
N GLN A 20 -10.61 -5.84 20.57
CA GLN A 20 -11.81 -5.17 20.07
C GLN A 20 -12.40 -5.86 18.84
N VAL A 21 -11.60 -6.65 18.12
CA VAL A 21 -12.02 -7.40 16.93
C VAL A 21 -12.62 -8.74 17.35
N HIS A 22 -11.86 -9.54 18.11
CA HIS A 22 -12.29 -10.82 18.65
C HIS A 22 -11.45 -11.20 19.88
N PRO A 23 -12.04 -11.26 21.10
CA PRO A 23 -11.31 -11.53 22.35
C PRO A 23 -10.45 -12.79 22.33
N LEU A 24 -10.95 -13.92 21.81
CA LEU A 24 -10.16 -15.17 21.74
C LEU A 24 -8.92 -15.05 20.87
N LEU A 25 -8.95 -14.29 19.77
CA LEU A 25 -7.77 -14.13 18.93
C LEU A 25 -6.68 -13.35 19.69
N SER A 26 -7.09 -12.30 20.41
CA SER A 26 -6.19 -11.55 21.28
C SER A 26 -5.58 -12.44 22.38
N LEU A 27 -6.41 -13.25 23.04
CA LEU A 27 -5.99 -14.15 24.11
C LEU A 27 -5.04 -15.24 23.63
N TYR A 28 -5.35 -15.92 22.53
CA TYR A 28 -4.47 -16.96 21.98
C TYR A 28 -3.15 -16.40 21.48
N GLY A 29 -3.17 -15.22 20.86
CA GLY A 29 -1.97 -14.51 20.45
C GLY A 29 -1.10 -14.10 21.65
N ALA A 30 -1.70 -13.44 22.64
CA ALA A 30 -1.02 -13.02 23.87
C ALA A 30 -0.44 -14.21 24.65
N SER A 31 -1.17 -15.33 24.71
CA SER A 31 -0.70 -16.55 25.36
C SER A 31 0.47 -17.19 24.60
N ALA A 32 0.41 -17.21 23.27
CA ALA A 32 1.51 -17.71 22.44
C ALA A 32 2.77 -16.85 22.58
N GLU A 33 2.60 -15.52 22.64
CA GLU A 33 3.67 -14.56 22.89
C GLU A 33 4.30 -14.74 24.27
N ALA A 34 3.51 -14.80 25.34
CA ALA A 34 3.99 -14.93 26.71
C ALA A 34 4.72 -16.25 26.99
N THR A 35 4.41 -17.30 26.22
CA THR A 35 4.98 -18.64 26.42
C THR A 35 6.08 -18.99 25.42
N VAL A 36 6.43 -18.10 24.49
CA VAL A 36 7.34 -18.42 23.37
C VAL A 36 8.72 -18.92 23.84
N PHE A 37 9.28 -18.33 24.91
CA PHE A 37 10.56 -18.72 25.50
C PHE A 37 10.42 -19.72 26.65
N THR A 38 9.37 -19.57 27.47
CA THR A 38 9.18 -20.37 28.70
C THR A 38 8.59 -21.74 28.43
N ASN A 39 7.75 -21.87 27.40
CA ASN A 39 7.15 -23.12 26.94
C ASN A 39 6.83 -23.06 25.43
N PRO A 40 7.84 -23.25 24.55
CA PRO A 40 7.67 -23.18 23.10
C PRO A 40 6.57 -24.12 22.57
N ASN A 41 6.39 -25.27 23.20
CA ASN A 41 5.36 -26.24 22.80
C ASN A 41 3.95 -25.72 23.09
N SER A 42 3.73 -25.09 24.25
CA SER A 42 2.47 -24.39 24.55
C SER A 42 2.24 -23.25 23.56
N SER A 43 3.26 -22.44 23.28
CA SER A 43 3.19 -21.36 22.29
C SER A 43 2.70 -21.85 20.92
N LEU A 44 3.25 -22.95 20.41
CA LEU A 44 2.82 -23.58 19.15
C LEU A 44 1.36 -24.08 19.19
N VAL A 45 0.92 -24.63 20.33
CA VAL A 45 -0.48 -25.06 20.50
C VAL A 45 -1.41 -23.85 20.46
N GLN A 46 -1.08 -22.78 21.20
CA GLN A 46 -1.86 -21.55 21.23
C GLN A 46 -1.90 -20.86 19.85
N SER A 47 -0.78 -20.81 19.14
CA SER A 47 -0.72 -20.32 17.76
C SER A 47 -1.60 -21.15 16.81
N GLY A 48 -1.64 -22.46 17.00
CA GLY A 48 -2.54 -23.33 16.25
C GLY A 48 -4.03 -23.10 16.54
N GLN A 49 -4.39 -22.87 17.81
CA GLN A 49 -5.75 -22.51 18.21
C GLN A 49 -6.17 -21.14 17.65
N PHE A 50 -5.26 -20.16 17.65
CA PHE A 50 -5.48 -18.88 16.99
C PHE A 50 -5.89 -19.07 15.52
N GLY A 51 -5.15 -19.89 14.76
CA GLY A 51 -5.46 -20.19 13.37
C GLY A 51 -6.77 -20.96 13.17
N GLU A 52 -7.21 -21.73 14.17
CA GLU A 52 -8.49 -22.44 14.14
C GLU A 52 -9.66 -21.47 14.33
N VAL A 53 -9.63 -20.67 15.39
CA VAL A 53 -10.64 -19.63 15.70
C VAL A 53 -10.76 -18.68 14.51
N LEU A 54 -9.64 -18.21 13.97
CA LEU A 54 -9.66 -17.25 12.86
C LEU A 54 -10.34 -17.84 11.61
N ALA A 55 -10.12 -19.12 11.30
CA ALA A 55 -10.77 -19.76 10.17
C ALA A 55 -12.29 -19.90 10.37
N GLU A 56 -12.72 -20.19 11.61
CA GLU A 56 -14.14 -20.26 11.98
C GLU A 56 -14.83 -18.88 11.91
N GLU A 57 -14.14 -17.82 12.36
CA GLU A 57 -14.65 -16.45 12.28
C GLU A 57 -14.80 -16.00 10.83
N LEU A 58 -13.86 -16.31 9.94
CA LEU A 58 -13.97 -16.01 8.51
C LEU A 58 -15.19 -16.68 7.86
N ILE A 59 -15.43 -17.96 8.17
CA ILE A 59 -16.60 -18.70 7.64
C ILE A 59 -17.91 -18.08 8.14
N SER A 60 -17.95 -17.74 9.43
CA SER A 60 -19.12 -17.14 10.08
C SER A 60 -19.42 -15.75 9.52
N HIS A 61 -18.38 -14.92 9.34
CA HIS A 61 -18.50 -13.56 8.81
C HIS A 61 -18.95 -13.53 7.35
N LEU A 62 -18.50 -14.49 6.54
CA LEU A 62 -18.88 -14.61 5.12
C LEU A 62 -20.19 -15.36 4.90
N GLY A 63 -20.83 -15.89 5.95
CA GLY A 63 -22.05 -16.67 5.86
C GLY A 63 -21.88 -17.93 5.01
N MET A 64 -20.73 -18.61 5.11
CA MET A 64 -20.41 -19.77 4.29
C MET A 64 -20.93 -21.06 4.94
N ARG A 65 -21.63 -21.89 4.16
CA ARG A 65 -22.02 -23.24 4.59
C ARG A 65 -20.86 -24.21 4.38
N ILE A 66 -20.52 -24.97 5.42
CA ILE A 66 -19.42 -25.96 5.40
C ILE A 66 -19.88 -27.27 6.01
N ASP A 67 -19.87 -28.34 5.22
CA ASP A 67 -20.29 -29.67 5.69
C ASP A 67 -19.19 -30.37 6.51
N GLY A 68 -17.91 -30.15 6.17
CA GLY A 68 -16.76 -30.70 6.91
C GLY A 68 -16.51 -30.05 8.27
N ASP A 69 -15.89 -30.79 9.19
CA ASP A 69 -15.60 -30.40 10.57
C ASP A 69 -14.13 -30.02 10.81
N ARG A 70 -13.21 -30.41 9.92
CA ARG A 70 -11.77 -30.14 10.07
C ARG A 70 -11.36 -28.76 9.54
N GLN A 71 -10.28 -28.23 10.12
CA GLN A 71 -9.69 -26.96 9.70
C GLN A 71 -9.36 -26.92 8.20
N VAL A 72 -8.82 -28.02 7.67
CA VAL A 72 -8.42 -28.10 6.26
C VAL A 72 -9.61 -27.90 5.30
N ASP A 73 -10.80 -28.31 5.72
CA ASP A 73 -12.02 -28.21 4.92
C ASP A 73 -12.50 -26.75 4.89
N ARG A 74 -12.44 -26.04 6.04
CA ARG A 74 -12.65 -24.58 6.12
C ARG A 74 -11.69 -23.81 5.23
N LEU A 75 -10.38 -24.09 5.35
CA LEU A 75 -9.36 -23.39 4.57
C LEU A 75 -9.53 -23.63 3.07
N ARG A 76 -9.86 -24.86 2.64
CA ARG A 76 -10.15 -25.17 1.23
C ARG A 76 -11.35 -24.37 0.71
N ALA A 77 -12.42 -24.27 1.50
CA ALA A 77 -13.59 -23.50 1.12
C ALA A 77 -13.29 -22.00 1.00
N LEU A 78 -12.57 -21.42 1.98
CA LEU A 78 -12.16 -20.01 1.95
C LEU A 78 -11.22 -19.71 0.77
N THR A 79 -10.32 -20.64 0.43
CA THR A 79 -9.44 -20.52 -0.74
C THR A 79 -10.27 -20.55 -2.04
N LYS A 80 -11.22 -21.48 -2.15
CA LYS A 80 -12.13 -21.58 -3.32
C LYS A 80 -13.02 -20.34 -3.48
N ALA A 81 -13.41 -19.72 -2.36
CA ALA A 81 -14.15 -18.45 -2.35
C ALA A 81 -13.27 -17.22 -2.67
N GLY A 82 -11.96 -17.40 -2.86
CA GLY A 82 -11.02 -16.31 -3.16
C GLY A 82 -10.63 -15.48 -1.94
N VAL A 83 -10.99 -15.89 -0.73
CA VAL A 83 -10.70 -15.13 0.51
C VAL A 83 -9.22 -15.29 0.91
N LEU A 84 -8.70 -16.52 0.80
CA LEU A 84 -7.30 -16.80 1.16
C LEU A 84 -6.43 -16.72 -0.09
N ALA A 85 -5.70 -15.61 -0.23
CA ALA A 85 -4.55 -15.54 -1.11
C ALA A 85 -3.46 -16.55 -0.67
N LYS A 86 -2.56 -16.91 -1.58
CA LYS A 86 -1.53 -17.94 -1.35
C LYS A 86 -0.75 -17.70 -0.05
N ASP A 87 -0.23 -16.49 0.16
CA ASP A 87 0.62 -16.18 1.32
C ASP A 87 -0.14 -16.27 2.66
N ILE A 88 -1.42 -15.90 2.67
CA ILE A 88 -2.30 -16.03 3.83
C ILE A 88 -2.60 -17.50 4.08
N ARG A 89 -2.92 -18.25 3.02
CA ARG A 89 -3.17 -19.69 3.08
C ARG A 89 -1.97 -20.45 3.64
N ASP A 90 -0.77 -20.13 3.17
CA ASP A 90 0.48 -20.75 3.62
C ASP A 90 0.72 -20.49 5.12
N GLY A 91 0.32 -19.31 5.63
CA GLY A 91 0.33 -19.00 7.06
C GLY A 91 -0.55 -19.94 7.89
N PHE A 92 -1.80 -20.16 7.49
CA PHE A 92 -2.67 -21.13 8.18
C PHE A 92 -2.11 -22.55 8.13
N ASP A 93 -1.59 -22.98 6.98
CA ASP A 93 -1.00 -24.31 6.82
C ASP A 93 0.29 -24.47 7.64
N GLN A 94 1.06 -23.41 7.87
CA GLN A 94 2.18 -23.40 8.80
C GLN A 94 1.71 -23.63 10.24
N LEU A 95 0.77 -22.80 10.75
CA LEU A 95 0.26 -22.92 12.11
C LEU A 95 -0.30 -24.33 12.41
N ARG A 96 -1.04 -24.90 11.44
CA ARG A 96 -1.58 -26.26 11.55
C ARG A 96 -0.48 -27.32 11.62
N ARG A 97 0.55 -27.21 10.78
CA ARG A 97 1.69 -28.15 10.77
C ARG A 97 2.47 -28.08 12.07
N ASP A 98 2.72 -26.87 12.57
CA ASP A 98 3.50 -26.64 13.77
C ASP A 98 2.76 -27.16 15.02
N ARG A 99 1.45 -26.90 15.14
CA ARG A 99 0.60 -27.48 16.20
C ARG A 99 0.64 -29.00 16.20
N ASN A 100 0.47 -29.62 15.03
CA ASN A 100 0.49 -31.08 14.92
C ASN A 100 1.85 -31.66 15.32
N GLN A 101 2.94 -30.96 15.03
CA GLN A 101 4.27 -31.43 15.39
C GLN A 101 4.54 -31.30 16.89
N ALA A 102 4.11 -30.21 17.51
CA ALA A 102 4.19 -29.99 18.96
C ALA A 102 3.46 -31.08 19.77
N ALA A 103 2.34 -31.59 19.24
CA ALA A 103 1.56 -32.67 19.85
C ALA A 103 2.23 -34.05 19.78
N HIS A 104 3.16 -34.27 18.83
CA HIS A 104 3.76 -35.58 18.56
C HIS A 104 5.25 -35.70 18.92
N ARG A 105 5.95 -34.57 19.16
CA ARG A 105 7.36 -34.54 19.57
C ARG A 105 7.52 -33.41 20.59
N HIS A 106 8.18 -33.65 21.72
CA HIS A 106 8.56 -32.59 22.67
C HIS A 106 9.60 -31.66 22.02
N LEU A 107 9.12 -30.71 21.20
CA LEU A 107 9.95 -29.74 20.49
C LEU A 107 10.17 -28.53 21.39
N PHE A 108 11.37 -28.42 21.94
CA PHE A 108 11.87 -27.19 22.58
C PHE A 108 12.43 -26.23 21.51
N ASP A 109 11.69 -26.02 20.41
CA ASP A 109 12.12 -25.20 19.28
C ASP A 109 11.55 -23.78 19.37
N THR A 110 12.24 -22.93 20.13
CA THR A 110 11.90 -21.52 20.34
C THR A 110 11.87 -20.72 19.04
N SER A 111 12.77 -21.02 18.10
CA SER A 111 12.83 -20.33 16.80
C SER A 111 11.55 -20.56 16.01
N ARG A 112 11.05 -21.79 16.02
CA ARG A 112 9.78 -22.14 15.39
C ARG A 112 8.58 -21.56 16.11
N ALA A 113 8.57 -21.56 17.44
CA ALA A 113 7.52 -20.92 18.23
C ALA A 113 7.42 -19.42 17.92
N LEU A 114 8.56 -18.71 17.89
CA LEU A 114 8.62 -17.29 17.52
C LEU A 114 8.11 -17.05 16.08
N ALA A 115 8.48 -17.92 15.14
CA ALA A 115 7.97 -17.85 13.77
C ALA A 115 6.44 -18.03 13.72
N ALA A 116 5.87 -18.96 14.50
CA ALA A 116 4.43 -19.16 14.60
C ALA A 116 3.70 -17.93 15.19
N VAL A 117 4.24 -17.33 16.25
CA VAL A 117 3.71 -16.09 16.84
C VAL A 117 3.70 -14.95 15.81
N ARG A 118 4.78 -14.79 15.03
CA ARG A 118 4.85 -13.81 13.95
C ARG A 118 3.78 -14.06 12.86
N VAL A 119 3.52 -15.33 12.54
CA VAL A 119 2.44 -15.70 11.60
C VAL A 119 1.06 -15.35 12.18
N CYS A 120 0.80 -15.63 13.45
CA CYS A 120 -0.44 -15.22 14.13
C CYS A 120 -0.65 -13.71 14.04
N TYR A 121 0.39 -12.92 14.34
CA TYR A 121 0.32 -11.45 14.26
C TYR A 121 -0.07 -10.99 12.85
N ARG A 122 0.61 -11.50 11.83
CA ARG A 122 0.32 -11.16 10.42
C ARG A 122 -1.12 -11.52 10.02
N LEU A 123 -1.58 -12.71 10.39
CA LEU A 123 -2.96 -13.16 10.09
C LEU A 123 -4.01 -12.35 10.85
N GLY A 124 -3.75 -12.01 12.11
CA GLY A 124 -4.62 -11.17 12.92
C GLY A 124 -4.76 -9.75 12.37
N LEU A 125 -3.64 -9.12 12.00
CA LEU A 125 -3.62 -7.80 11.38
C LEU A 125 -4.39 -7.81 10.04
N TRP A 126 -4.10 -8.79 9.18
CA TRP A 126 -4.82 -8.98 7.91
C TRP A 126 -6.32 -9.13 8.10
N PHE A 127 -6.76 -9.92 9.09
CA PHE A 127 -8.18 -10.10 9.40
C PHE A 127 -8.84 -8.79 9.85
N SER A 128 -8.20 -8.06 10.78
CA SER A 128 -8.68 -6.78 11.28
C SER A 128 -8.83 -5.75 10.16
N ASP A 129 -7.82 -5.63 9.29
CA ASP A 129 -7.82 -4.72 8.15
C ASP A 129 -8.91 -5.08 7.13
N THR A 130 -9.08 -6.38 6.87
CA THR A 130 -10.12 -6.88 5.96
C THR A 130 -11.52 -6.59 6.49
N LEU A 131 -11.73 -6.72 7.81
CA LEU A 131 -13.01 -6.39 8.45
C LEU A 131 -13.33 -4.89 8.38
N HIS A 132 -12.38 -4.04 8.77
CA HIS A 132 -12.61 -2.60 8.94
C HIS A 132 -12.32 -1.76 7.70
N GLY A 133 -11.78 -2.37 6.63
CA GLY A 133 -11.37 -1.63 5.43
C GLY A 133 -10.13 -0.77 5.61
N ARG A 134 -9.32 -1.05 6.62
CA ARG A 134 -8.07 -0.34 6.93
C ARG A 134 -6.89 -0.95 6.16
N ARG A 135 -5.78 -0.23 6.14
CA ARG A 135 -4.50 -0.66 5.57
C ARG A 135 -3.40 -0.32 6.55
N THR A 136 -3.28 -1.14 7.58
CA THR A 136 -2.41 -0.83 8.71
C THR A 136 -1.00 -1.33 8.43
N VAL A 137 -0.02 -0.43 8.49
CA VAL A 137 1.41 -0.78 8.49
C VAL A 137 1.87 -0.79 9.94
N ALA A 138 1.74 -1.95 10.60
CA ALA A 138 2.21 -2.16 11.97
C ALA A 138 3.32 -3.20 11.99
N GLU A 139 4.36 -2.95 12.79
CA GLU A 139 5.50 -3.85 12.93
C GLU A 139 5.30 -4.81 14.10
N PHE A 140 5.75 -6.05 13.90
CA PHE A 140 5.77 -7.06 14.95
C PHE A 140 6.84 -6.69 15.97
N VAL A 141 6.44 -6.55 17.24
CA VAL A 141 7.36 -6.33 18.36
C VAL A 141 7.87 -7.69 18.83
N PRO A 142 9.16 -8.04 18.67
CA PRO A 142 9.65 -9.33 19.15
C PRO A 142 9.42 -9.46 20.66
N PRO A 143 8.83 -10.58 21.14
CA PRO A 143 8.72 -10.83 22.58
C PRO A 143 10.13 -10.87 23.19
N THR A 144 10.29 -10.35 24.40
CA THR A 144 11.55 -10.41 25.15
C THR A 144 11.56 -11.63 26.06
N ASP A 145 12.73 -12.25 26.24
CA ASP A 145 12.89 -13.33 27.21
C ASP A 145 12.74 -12.76 28.63
N PRO A 146 11.86 -13.32 29.49
CA PRO A 146 11.79 -12.95 30.90
C PRO A 146 13.15 -13.03 31.64
N GLY A 147 14.07 -13.88 31.17
CA GLY A 147 15.45 -13.95 31.67
C GLY A 147 16.37 -12.81 31.21
N GLU A 148 16.08 -12.17 30.07
CA GLU A 148 16.82 -11.00 29.55
C GLU A 148 16.36 -9.67 30.17
N SER A 149 15.14 -9.60 30.72
CA SER A 149 14.67 -8.40 31.42
C SER A 149 15.45 -8.06 32.70
N ALA A 150 16.38 -8.93 33.13
CA ALA A 150 17.22 -8.73 34.29
C ALA A 150 18.70 -8.44 33.99
N LEU A 151 19.17 -8.49 32.73
CA LEU A 151 20.60 -8.35 32.43
C LEU A 151 20.85 -7.51 31.20
N VAL A 152 21.68 -6.50 31.42
CA VAL A 152 22.25 -5.58 30.44
C VAL A 152 23.00 -6.35 29.33
N THR A 153 23.05 -5.64 28.20
CA THR A 153 23.67 -5.87 26.90
C THR A 153 25.00 -6.62 26.86
N ASP A 154 25.20 -7.32 25.73
CA ASP A 154 26.45 -7.88 25.18
C ASP A 154 26.88 -9.28 25.71
N PRO A 155 26.73 -10.35 24.88
CA PRO A 155 27.24 -11.69 25.16
C PRO A 155 28.75 -11.74 25.44
N ALA A 156 29.53 -10.78 24.94
CA ALA A 156 30.96 -10.69 25.19
C ALA A 156 31.27 -10.27 26.64
N GLU A 157 30.51 -9.31 27.18
CA GLU A 157 30.64 -8.84 28.57
C GLU A 157 30.26 -9.94 29.58
N LEU A 158 29.28 -10.78 29.25
CA LEU A 158 28.87 -11.91 30.11
C LEU A 158 29.93 -13.03 30.15
N ALA A 159 30.65 -13.25 29.05
CA ALA A 159 31.76 -14.19 29.00
C ALA A 159 32.97 -13.66 29.79
N GLU A 160 33.29 -12.37 29.62
CA GLU A 160 34.33 -11.67 30.41
C GLU A 160 34.01 -11.68 31.91
N LEU A 161 32.75 -11.41 32.29
CA LEU A 161 32.30 -11.45 33.68
C LEU A 161 32.41 -12.86 34.27
N ARG A 162 32.05 -13.92 33.52
CA ARG A 162 32.20 -15.31 33.98
C ARG A 162 33.67 -15.70 34.16
N GLU A 163 34.52 -15.30 33.22
CA GLU A 163 35.96 -15.56 33.28
C GLU A 163 36.61 -14.80 34.45
N ALA A 164 36.21 -13.55 34.67
CA ALA A 164 36.61 -12.74 35.84
C ALA A 164 36.11 -13.35 37.16
N LEU A 165 34.90 -13.91 37.19
CA LEU A 165 34.34 -14.58 38.38
C LEU A 165 35.09 -15.87 38.71
N ASP A 166 35.48 -16.65 37.72
CA ASP A 166 36.30 -17.85 37.92
C ASP A 166 37.73 -17.51 38.30
N HIS A 167 38.30 -16.42 37.75
CA HIS A 167 39.60 -15.90 38.19
C HIS A 167 39.54 -15.41 39.65
N HIS A 168 38.48 -14.69 40.02
CA HIS A 168 38.23 -14.27 41.40
C HIS A 168 37.98 -15.46 42.33
N ARG A 169 37.27 -16.50 41.92
CA ARG A 169 37.07 -17.74 42.70
C ARG A 169 38.39 -18.47 42.95
N ASN A 170 39.26 -18.53 41.95
CA ASN A 170 40.59 -19.14 42.09
C ASN A 170 41.50 -18.30 43.00
N ALA A 171 41.47 -16.97 42.86
CA ALA A 171 42.17 -16.05 43.76
C ALA A 171 41.64 -16.11 45.21
N LEU A 172 40.32 -16.24 45.40
CA LEU A 172 39.66 -16.44 46.70
C LEU A 172 40.00 -17.79 47.31
N THR A 173 40.17 -18.84 46.51
CA THR A 173 40.55 -20.18 46.97
C THR A 173 42.01 -20.20 47.42
N GLN A 174 42.90 -19.49 46.72
CA GLN A 174 44.30 -19.29 47.11
C GLN A 174 44.46 -18.32 48.30
N ALA A 175 43.55 -17.36 48.44
CA ALA A 175 43.49 -16.47 49.62
C ALA A 175 42.92 -17.19 50.85
N ARG A 176 41.92 -18.08 50.68
CA ARG A 176 41.35 -18.95 51.74
C ARG A 176 42.38 -19.88 52.37
N THR A 177 43.34 -20.36 51.58
CA THR A 177 44.44 -21.20 52.11
C THR A 177 45.45 -20.39 52.92
N ARG A 178 45.53 -19.06 52.73
CA ARG A 178 46.41 -18.15 53.48
C ARG A 178 45.72 -17.47 54.67
N LEU A 179 44.39 -17.41 54.72
CA LEU A 179 43.63 -16.63 55.70
C LEU A 179 42.67 -17.49 56.54
N ALA A 180 43.19 -18.55 57.17
CA ALA A 180 42.47 -19.32 58.19
C ALA A 180 42.33 -18.58 59.54
N ALA A 181 42.18 -17.25 59.55
CA ALA A 181 42.25 -16.46 60.79
C ALA A 181 41.39 -15.19 60.86
N SER A 182 40.32 -15.02 60.07
CA SER A 182 39.35 -13.93 60.33
C SER A 182 37.91 -14.37 60.16
N HIS A 183 37.13 -14.17 61.23
CA HIS A 183 35.70 -14.50 61.36
C HIS A 183 34.83 -13.69 60.37
N ASP A 184 35.28 -12.50 59.99
CA ASP A 184 34.46 -11.53 59.23
C ASP A 184 34.29 -11.88 57.75
N ALA A 185 35.26 -12.56 57.12
CA ALA A 185 35.18 -12.94 55.72
C ALA A 185 34.20 -14.11 55.48
N LEU A 186 34.11 -15.04 56.44
CA LEU A 186 33.21 -16.18 56.37
C LEU A 186 31.74 -15.74 56.55
N ASP A 187 31.49 -14.74 57.40
CA ASP A 187 30.16 -14.18 57.63
C ASP A 187 29.69 -13.26 56.48
N ALA A 188 30.61 -12.56 55.81
CA ALA A 188 30.31 -11.81 54.60
C ALA A 188 29.92 -12.74 53.44
N GLU A 189 30.64 -13.86 53.26
CA GLU A 189 30.31 -14.87 52.26
C GLU A 189 28.97 -15.56 52.53
N ARG A 190 28.67 -15.89 53.80
CA ARG A 190 27.37 -16.47 54.19
C ARG A 190 26.22 -15.53 53.89
N ARG A 191 26.38 -14.21 54.11
CA ARG A 191 25.37 -13.20 53.77
C ARG A 191 25.17 -13.08 52.26
N ALA A 192 26.26 -12.98 51.48
CA ALA A 192 26.17 -12.91 50.02
C ALA A 192 25.52 -14.17 49.42
N ARG A 193 25.79 -15.35 49.98
CA ARG A 193 25.14 -16.61 49.57
C ARG A 193 23.66 -16.63 49.95
N ALA A 194 23.31 -16.19 51.15
CA ALA A 194 21.91 -16.12 51.59
C ALA A 194 21.10 -15.10 50.75
N GLU A 195 21.71 -13.96 50.37
CA GLU A 195 21.09 -12.99 49.47
C GLU A 195 20.88 -13.56 48.06
N ALA A 196 21.86 -14.28 47.51
CA ALA A 196 21.73 -14.96 46.22
C ALA A 196 20.66 -16.07 46.25
N GLU A 197 20.62 -16.87 47.31
CA GLU A 197 19.59 -17.91 47.50
C GLU A 197 18.20 -17.29 47.67
N ASN A 198 18.07 -16.17 48.38
CA ASN A 198 16.81 -15.43 48.50
C ASN A 198 16.35 -14.81 47.18
N LEU A 199 17.28 -14.28 46.37
CA LEU A 199 16.98 -13.75 45.03
C LEU A 199 16.48 -14.85 44.09
N ILE A 200 17.16 -15.99 44.06
CA ILE A 200 16.73 -17.16 43.27
C ILE A 200 15.37 -17.66 43.74
N ALA A 201 15.17 -17.80 45.05
CA ALA A 201 13.88 -18.21 45.61
C ALA A 201 12.75 -17.21 45.28
N SER A 202 13.04 -15.90 45.27
CA SER A 202 12.06 -14.88 44.88
C SER A 202 11.72 -14.93 43.39
N ALA A 203 12.70 -15.22 42.53
CA ALA A 203 12.51 -15.41 41.09
C ALA A 203 11.71 -16.69 40.79
N ASP A 204 12.00 -17.78 41.49
CA ASP A 204 11.26 -19.04 41.39
C ASP A 204 9.81 -18.89 41.88
N ALA A 205 9.59 -18.14 42.98
CA ALA A 205 8.25 -17.82 43.47
C ALA A 205 7.47 -16.92 42.49
N HIS A 206 8.12 -15.93 41.88
CA HIS A 206 7.51 -15.09 40.85
C HIS A 206 7.14 -15.90 39.60
N LYS A 207 8.03 -16.80 39.16
CA LYS A 207 7.79 -17.74 38.06
C LYS A 207 6.63 -18.69 38.37
N ALA A 208 6.57 -19.22 39.59
CA ALA A 208 5.46 -20.09 40.03
C ALA A 208 4.12 -19.32 40.01
N ASN A 209 4.09 -18.09 40.51
CA ASN A 209 2.88 -17.24 40.48
C ASN A 209 2.44 -16.91 39.04
N LEU A 210 3.39 -16.64 38.12
CA LEU A 210 3.08 -16.41 36.70
C LEU A 210 2.52 -17.67 36.03
N LEU A 211 3.07 -18.86 36.34
CA LEU A 211 2.57 -20.13 35.81
C LEU A 211 1.17 -20.44 36.34
N GLU A 212 0.91 -20.21 37.63
CA GLU A 212 -0.41 -20.38 38.24
C GLU A 212 -1.44 -19.42 37.63
N GLN A 213 -1.06 -18.16 37.37
CA GLN A 213 -1.90 -17.21 36.66
C GLN A 213 -2.19 -17.67 35.22
N ILE A 214 -1.19 -18.16 34.48
CA ILE A 214 -1.38 -18.71 33.12
C ILE A 214 -2.33 -19.92 33.15
N GLU A 215 -2.21 -20.81 34.13
CA GLU A 215 -3.08 -21.98 34.29
C GLU A 215 -4.53 -21.59 34.59
N GLN A 216 -4.75 -20.65 35.50
CA GLN A 216 -6.09 -20.11 35.81
C GLN A 216 -6.72 -19.41 34.60
N LEU A 217 -5.93 -18.64 33.84
CA LEU A 217 -6.39 -18.00 32.60
C LEU A 217 -6.69 -19.05 31.50
N SER A 218 -5.96 -20.17 31.46
CA SER A 218 -6.14 -21.22 30.44
C SER A 218 -7.51 -21.89 30.52
N ALA A 219 -8.00 -22.21 31.72
CA ALA A 219 -9.32 -22.81 31.91
C ALA A 219 -10.45 -21.89 31.42
N GLN A 220 -10.34 -20.58 31.67
CA GLN A 220 -11.30 -19.60 31.19
C GLN A 220 -11.21 -19.42 29.66
N ILE A 221 -10.02 -19.50 29.06
CA ILE A 221 -9.86 -19.46 27.59
C ILE A 221 -10.53 -20.68 26.95
N GLU A 222 -10.40 -21.87 27.54
CA GLU A 222 -11.05 -23.08 27.06
C GLU A 222 -12.59 -23.00 27.14
N GLU A 223 -13.14 -22.42 28.21
CA GLU A 223 -14.58 -22.16 28.31
C GLU A 223 -15.06 -21.19 27.22
N LEU A 224 -14.34 -20.08 27.02
CA LEU A 224 -14.65 -19.13 25.95
C LEU A 224 -14.55 -19.79 24.56
N ARG A 225 -13.56 -20.67 24.36
CA ARG A 225 -13.39 -21.43 23.12
C ARG A 225 -14.54 -22.40 22.89
N ALA A 226 -15.00 -23.10 23.92
CA ALA A 226 -16.15 -23.99 23.82
C ALA A 226 -17.42 -23.23 23.41
N HIS A 227 -17.66 -22.06 24.02
CA HIS A 227 -18.80 -21.20 23.66
C HIS A 227 -18.71 -20.69 22.21
N GLN A 228 -17.56 -20.18 21.78
CA GLN A 228 -17.38 -19.71 20.41
C GLN A 228 -17.49 -20.85 19.39
N HIS A 229 -16.94 -22.04 19.68
CA HIS A 229 -17.04 -23.19 18.79
C HIS A 229 -18.49 -23.68 18.65
N ALA A 230 -19.27 -23.70 19.74
CA ALA A 230 -20.70 -24.03 19.69
C ALA A 230 -21.49 -23.03 18.82
N ALA A 231 -21.17 -21.73 18.91
CA ALA A 231 -21.76 -20.71 18.05
C ALA A 231 -21.38 -20.92 16.57
N TYR A 232 -20.12 -21.25 16.29
CA TYR A 232 -19.64 -21.58 14.95
C TYR A 232 -20.33 -22.83 14.37
N GLU A 233 -20.48 -23.90 15.14
CA GLU A 233 -21.14 -25.15 14.70
C GLU A 233 -22.59 -24.91 14.26
N SER A 234 -23.29 -24.00 14.95
CA SER A 234 -24.61 -23.53 14.53
C SER A 234 -24.53 -22.72 13.23
N ALA A 235 -23.61 -21.75 13.16
CA ALA A 235 -23.46 -20.84 12.02
C ALA A 235 -23.04 -21.55 10.73
N ARG A 236 -22.16 -22.56 10.77
CA ARG A 236 -21.71 -23.26 9.57
C ARG A 236 -22.80 -24.13 8.92
N LYS A 237 -23.76 -24.63 9.73
CA LYS A 237 -24.89 -25.44 9.26
C LYS A 237 -26.03 -24.55 8.78
N ASN A 238 -26.31 -23.47 9.52
CA ASN A 238 -27.35 -22.50 9.25
C ASN A 238 -26.74 -21.09 9.14
N PRO A 239 -26.07 -20.77 8.02
CA PRO A 239 -25.36 -19.49 7.88
C PRO A 239 -26.34 -18.33 7.86
N LYS A 240 -25.94 -17.23 8.52
CA LYS A 240 -26.61 -15.94 8.38
C LYS A 240 -26.56 -15.50 6.92
N LYS A 241 -27.64 -14.92 6.41
CA LYS A 241 -27.65 -14.30 5.08
C LYS A 241 -26.76 -13.07 5.11
N VAL A 242 -25.64 -13.12 4.40
CA VAL A 242 -24.74 -11.98 4.18
C VAL A 242 -25.05 -11.40 2.81
N ASP A 243 -25.18 -10.08 2.76
CA ASP A 243 -25.38 -9.34 1.52
C ASP A 243 -24.23 -9.59 0.53
N ALA A 244 -24.58 -9.73 -0.76
CA ALA A 244 -23.60 -10.08 -1.80
C ALA A 244 -22.55 -8.97 -1.97
N GLN A 245 -22.95 -7.70 -1.92
CA GLN A 245 -22.03 -6.57 -2.04
C GLN A 245 -21.10 -6.49 -0.82
N HIS A 246 -21.61 -6.77 0.38
CA HIS A 246 -20.77 -6.87 1.58
C HIS A 246 -19.73 -7.99 1.46
N ARG A 247 -20.15 -9.17 1.01
CA ARG A 247 -19.27 -10.33 0.83
C ARG A 247 -18.20 -10.08 -0.23
N ASP A 248 -18.59 -9.55 -1.38
CA ASP A 248 -17.66 -9.25 -2.48
C ASP A 248 -16.70 -8.13 -2.08
N GLY A 249 -17.18 -7.14 -1.32
CA GLY A 249 -16.34 -6.10 -0.71
C GLY A 249 -15.31 -6.68 0.27
N PHE A 250 -15.70 -7.65 1.10
CA PHE A 250 -14.76 -8.35 2.00
C PHE A 250 -13.71 -9.12 1.20
N ILE A 251 -14.12 -9.93 0.21
CA ILE A 251 -13.21 -10.72 -0.64
C ILE A 251 -12.23 -9.81 -1.39
N HIS A 252 -12.73 -8.72 -1.97
CA HIS A 252 -11.88 -7.73 -2.64
C HIS A 252 -10.82 -7.16 -1.69
N ARG A 253 -11.19 -6.84 -0.44
CA ARG A 253 -10.22 -6.38 0.56
C ARG A 253 -9.24 -7.47 0.98
N ALA A 254 -9.71 -8.71 1.17
CA ALA A 254 -8.90 -9.86 1.56
C ALA A 254 -7.81 -10.19 0.53
N GLN A 255 -8.09 -9.94 -0.75
CA GLN A 255 -7.19 -10.16 -1.88
C GLN A 255 -6.19 -9.03 -2.11
N ARG A 256 -6.33 -7.89 -1.42
CA ARG A 256 -5.38 -6.79 -1.56
C ARG A 256 -4.00 -7.24 -1.09
N PRO A 257 -2.92 -6.87 -1.81
CA PRO A 257 -1.57 -7.07 -1.30
C PRO A 257 -1.40 -6.33 0.04
N ALA A 258 -0.52 -6.88 0.88
CA ALA A 258 -0.17 -6.24 2.15
C ALA A 258 0.26 -4.78 1.89
N PRO A 259 -0.16 -3.83 2.74
CA PRO A 259 0.24 -2.44 2.58
C PRO A 259 1.76 -2.32 2.66
N LEU A 260 2.34 -1.62 1.68
CA LEU A 260 3.78 -1.42 1.62
C LEU A 260 4.23 -0.44 2.71
N ASN A 261 5.34 -0.77 3.39
CA ASN A 261 6.02 0.21 4.23
C ASN A 261 6.72 1.27 3.37
N GLU A 262 7.20 2.34 3.99
CA GLU A 262 7.78 3.50 3.28
C GLU A 262 8.95 3.11 2.34
N VAL A 263 9.84 2.22 2.78
CA VAL A 263 10.98 1.75 1.98
C VAL A 263 10.50 0.93 0.78
N GLN A 264 9.54 0.03 0.99
CA GLN A 264 8.95 -0.77 -0.07
C GLN A 264 8.17 0.10 -1.07
N THR A 265 7.39 1.06 -0.58
CA THR A 265 6.68 2.04 -1.41
C THR A 265 7.66 2.81 -2.29
N ARG A 266 8.79 3.27 -1.74
CA ARG A 266 9.85 3.93 -2.50
C ARG A 266 10.42 3.02 -3.60
N GLY A 267 10.64 1.74 -3.30
CA GLY A 267 11.08 0.76 -4.30
C GLY A 267 10.09 0.57 -5.46
N VAL A 268 8.78 0.58 -5.16
CA VAL A 268 7.73 0.55 -6.20
C VAL A 268 7.72 1.83 -7.02
N ILE A 269 7.79 2.99 -6.39
CA ILE A 269 7.83 4.30 -7.07
C ILE A 269 9.06 4.40 -7.97
N ASP A 270 10.22 3.95 -7.49
CA ASP A 270 11.45 3.85 -8.27
C ASP A 270 11.25 3.01 -9.55
N ALA A 271 10.66 1.83 -9.42
CA ALA A 271 10.33 0.99 -10.57
C ALA A 271 9.35 1.67 -11.53
N MET A 272 8.37 2.42 -11.00
CA MET A 272 7.41 3.15 -11.81
C MET A 272 8.07 4.29 -12.59
N LEU A 273 8.89 5.12 -11.94
CA LEU A 273 9.62 6.21 -12.58
C LEU A 273 10.56 5.68 -13.67
N ARG A 274 11.33 4.62 -13.40
CA ARG A 274 12.18 3.98 -14.42
C ARG A 274 11.37 3.47 -15.60
N LYS A 275 10.22 2.81 -15.36
CA LYS A 275 9.33 2.33 -16.43
C LYS A 275 8.73 3.47 -17.26
N ALA A 276 8.52 4.64 -16.66
CA ALA A 276 8.11 5.85 -17.36
C ALA A 276 9.26 6.53 -18.14
N GLY A 277 10.51 6.06 -18.01
CA GLY A 277 11.68 6.57 -18.73
C GLY A 277 12.54 7.55 -17.93
N TRP A 278 12.30 7.70 -16.62
CA TRP A 278 13.11 8.57 -15.77
C TRP A 278 14.39 7.87 -15.31
N ILE A 279 15.50 8.58 -15.38
CA ILE A 279 16.78 8.16 -14.78
C ILE A 279 16.75 8.58 -13.31
N ILE A 280 16.89 7.63 -12.38
CA ILE A 280 16.88 7.91 -10.95
C ILE A 280 18.31 8.09 -10.47
N GLN A 281 18.54 9.16 -9.70
CA GLN A 281 19.83 9.48 -9.09
C GLN A 281 19.63 9.90 -7.63
N ASP A 282 20.64 9.70 -6.81
CA ASP A 282 20.72 10.34 -5.50
C ASP A 282 21.26 11.76 -5.61
N ARG A 283 21.00 12.58 -4.59
CA ARG A 283 21.48 13.97 -4.53
C ARG A 283 22.99 14.08 -4.77
N ASP A 284 23.78 13.17 -4.20
CA ASP A 284 25.24 13.23 -4.24
C ASP A 284 25.82 12.83 -5.61
N GLU A 285 25.02 12.16 -6.44
CA GLU A 285 25.38 11.72 -7.79
C GLU A 285 24.70 12.56 -8.89
N LEU A 286 24.21 13.75 -8.52
CA LEU A 286 23.37 14.58 -9.37
C LEU A 286 24.07 15.00 -10.67
N ASN A 287 23.61 14.44 -11.77
CA ASN A 287 23.89 14.88 -13.14
C ASN A 287 22.55 15.14 -13.87
N PRO A 288 22.06 16.39 -13.90
CA PRO A 288 20.82 16.76 -14.58
C PRO A 288 20.83 16.51 -16.09
N GLN A 289 22.02 16.33 -16.69
CA GLN A 289 22.23 16.10 -18.12
C GLN A 289 22.41 14.62 -18.48
N ALA A 290 22.22 13.70 -17.52
CA ALA A 290 22.37 12.26 -17.76
C ALA A 290 21.34 11.71 -18.78
N GLY A 291 20.25 12.43 -19.03
CA GLY A 291 19.28 12.11 -20.06
C GLY A 291 18.18 13.17 -20.13
N GLN A 292 17.15 12.92 -20.94
CA GLN A 292 16.05 13.87 -21.09
C GLN A 292 15.24 14.05 -19.80
N GLY A 293 15.11 13.03 -18.96
CA GLY A 293 14.43 13.10 -17.67
C GLY A 293 15.22 12.46 -16.54
N VAL A 294 15.49 13.22 -15.49
CA VAL A 294 16.18 12.77 -14.28
C VAL A 294 15.29 13.00 -13.06
N ALA A 295 15.11 12.00 -12.21
CA ALA A 295 14.40 12.08 -10.95
C ALA A 295 15.41 11.93 -9.80
N VAL A 296 15.57 12.97 -9.00
CA VAL A 296 16.62 13.06 -7.96
C VAL A 296 16.00 12.80 -6.60
N ARG A 297 16.47 11.76 -5.91
CA ARG A 297 15.95 11.35 -4.60
C ARG A 297 16.39 12.28 -3.48
N GLU A 298 15.55 12.37 -2.45
CA GLU A 298 15.86 13.00 -1.16
C GLU A 298 16.41 14.43 -1.28
N PHE A 299 15.77 15.21 -2.15
CA PHE A 299 16.23 16.54 -2.48
C PHE A 299 15.92 17.52 -1.34
N SER A 300 16.94 18.25 -0.88
CA SER A 300 16.80 19.21 0.20
C SER A 300 16.27 20.55 -0.29
N LEU A 301 15.21 21.05 0.35
CA LEU A 301 14.59 22.36 0.11
C LEU A 301 14.58 23.17 1.42
N ALA A 302 14.36 24.48 1.34
CA ALA A 302 14.31 25.33 2.54
C ALA A 302 13.20 24.91 3.52
N ASN A 303 12.09 24.37 2.98
CA ASN A 303 10.87 24.05 3.72
C ASN A 303 10.70 22.54 3.97
N GLY A 304 11.75 21.73 3.78
CA GLY A 304 11.72 20.28 4.00
C GLY A 304 12.52 19.51 2.96
N ARG A 305 12.34 18.19 2.94
CA ARG A 305 12.99 17.28 1.99
C ARG A 305 11.92 16.70 1.07
N ALA A 306 12.04 16.93 -0.23
CA ALA A 306 11.18 16.29 -1.21
C ALA A 306 11.68 14.87 -1.51
N ASP A 307 10.77 13.91 -1.69
CA ASP A 307 11.15 12.53 -2.02
C ASP A 307 11.84 12.48 -3.39
N TYR A 308 11.27 13.15 -4.41
CA TYR A 308 11.93 13.30 -5.71
C TYR A 308 11.75 14.70 -6.30
N VAL A 309 12.82 15.25 -6.87
CA VAL A 309 12.75 16.41 -7.77
C VAL A 309 12.95 15.97 -9.21
N LEU A 310 12.09 16.45 -10.10
CA LEU A 310 12.08 16.09 -11.51
C LEU A 310 12.79 17.15 -12.35
N TYR A 311 13.79 16.69 -13.11
CA TYR A 311 14.51 17.46 -14.11
C TYR A 311 14.12 17.00 -15.50
N VAL A 312 13.86 17.95 -16.40
CA VAL A 312 13.65 17.68 -17.82
C VAL A 312 14.53 18.59 -18.66
N ASN A 313 15.33 17.99 -19.55
CA ASN A 313 16.37 18.68 -20.32
C ASN A 313 17.29 19.55 -19.42
N GLY A 314 17.65 19.03 -18.24
CA GLY A 314 18.52 19.72 -17.29
C GLY A 314 17.87 20.80 -16.42
N ALA A 315 16.58 21.11 -16.61
CA ALA A 315 15.86 22.09 -15.79
C ALA A 315 14.92 21.42 -14.79
N ILE A 316 14.80 21.97 -13.58
CA ILE A 316 13.80 21.58 -12.58
C ILE A 316 12.42 21.98 -13.08
N VAL A 317 11.50 21.02 -13.08
CA VAL A 317 10.13 21.20 -13.59
C VAL A 317 9.05 20.71 -12.64
N GLY A 318 9.41 19.88 -11.66
CA GLY A 318 8.40 19.19 -10.87
C GLY A 318 8.95 18.47 -9.65
N VAL A 319 8.03 17.91 -8.87
CA VAL A 319 8.29 17.23 -7.62
C VAL A 319 7.36 16.03 -7.47
N VAL A 320 7.83 14.98 -6.80
CA VAL A 320 7.04 13.82 -6.39
C VAL A 320 7.14 13.70 -4.88
N GLU A 321 5.99 13.63 -4.21
CA GLU A 321 5.87 13.30 -2.79
C GLU A 321 5.31 11.89 -2.68
N ALA A 322 6.03 11.03 -1.96
CA ALA A 322 5.63 9.66 -1.67
C ALA A 322 4.92 9.62 -0.31
N LYS A 323 3.87 8.82 -0.20
CA LYS A 323 3.22 8.49 1.09
C LYS A 323 3.08 7.00 1.24
N ARG A 324 2.90 6.54 2.48
CA ARG A 324 2.69 5.12 2.75
C ARG A 324 1.32 4.71 2.20
N GLU A 325 1.19 3.43 1.91
CA GLU A 325 -0.03 2.92 1.32
C GLU A 325 -1.19 2.96 2.33
N GLY A 326 -2.23 3.74 2.03
CA GLY A 326 -3.36 3.98 2.94
C GLY A 326 -3.41 5.40 3.50
N ASP A 327 -2.35 6.18 3.37
CA ASP A 327 -2.34 7.59 3.75
C ASP A 327 -3.11 8.45 2.73
N PRO A 328 -3.84 9.48 3.19
CA PRO A 328 -4.53 10.40 2.28
C PRO A 328 -3.52 11.24 1.48
N LEU A 329 -3.60 11.14 0.15
CA LEU A 329 -2.74 11.91 -0.76
C LEU A 329 -3.01 13.41 -0.77
N SER A 330 -4.10 13.89 -0.16
CA SER A 330 -4.39 15.33 -0.02
C SER A 330 -3.29 16.07 0.74
N ALA A 331 -2.78 15.49 1.82
CA ALA A 331 -1.70 16.07 2.61
C ALA A 331 -0.39 16.21 1.80
N ALA A 332 -0.12 15.25 0.92
CA ALA A 332 1.03 15.27 0.02
C ALA A 332 0.92 16.40 -1.03
N VAL A 333 -0.29 16.65 -1.55
CA VAL A 333 -0.53 17.77 -2.47
C VAL A 333 -0.29 19.11 -1.78
N GLU A 334 -0.77 19.30 -0.53
CA GLU A 334 -0.50 20.52 0.24
C GLU A 334 1.00 20.71 0.57
N GLN A 335 1.73 19.61 0.78
CA GLN A 335 3.16 19.63 0.99
C GLN A 335 3.94 20.05 -0.28
N ASN A 336 3.53 19.52 -1.44
CA ASN A 336 4.08 19.95 -2.74
C ASN A 336 3.91 21.46 -2.97
N ASP A 337 2.78 22.03 -2.55
CA ASP A 337 2.53 23.47 -2.67
C ASP A 337 3.50 24.31 -1.82
N ARG A 338 3.89 23.83 -0.63
CA ARG A 338 4.87 24.50 0.25
C ARG A 338 6.29 24.49 -0.30
N TYR A 339 6.66 23.46 -1.06
CA TYR A 339 8.00 23.33 -1.64
C TYR A 339 8.30 24.37 -2.71
N ALA A 340 7.30 24.77 -3.51
CA ALA A 340 7.49 25.77 -4.56
C ALA A 340 7.98 27.13 -4.02
N ALA A 341 7.64 27.47 -2.78
CA ALA A 341 8.12 28.66 -2.09
C ALA A 341 9.53 28.51 -1.47
N GLY A 342 10.08 27.29 -1.44
CA GLY A 342 11.28 26.92 -0.70
C GLY A 342 12.47 26.47 -1.55
N VAL A 343 12.47 26.76 -2.86
CA VAL A 343 13.62 26.44 -3.71
C VAL A 343 14.84 27.26 -3.27
N LEU A 344 15.92 26.57 -2.93
CA LEU A 344 17.16 27.21 -2.47
C LEU A 344 17.79 28.06 -3.58
N ARG A 345 18.46 29.15 -3.18
CA ARG A 345 19.09 30.11 -4.12
C ARG A 345 20.05 29.45 -5.11
N GLU A 346 20.77 28.42 -4.67
CA GLU A 346 21.71 27.65 -5.48
C GLU A 346 21.05 26.88 -6.64
N HIS A 347 19.76 26.58 -6.54
CA HIS A 347 19.02 25.83 -7.56
C HIS A 347 18.15 26.71 -8.46
N LEU A 348 18.00 28.01 -8.14
CA LEU A 348 17.12 28.91 -8.89
C LEU A 348 17.47 29.02 -10.38
N LEU A 349 18.76 28.95 -10.72
CA LEU A 349 19.21 28.98 -12.12
C LEU A 349 18.84 27.72 -12.90
N ALA A 350 18.61 26.60 -12.21
CA ALA A 350 18.16 25.35 -12.82
C ALA A 350 16.64 25.28 -12.94
N VAL A 351 15.88 26.18 -12.33
CA VAL A 351 14.42 26.18 -12.40
C VAL A 351 13.95 26.68 -13.76
N TRP A 352 13.10 25.89 -14.43
CA TRP A 352 12.54 26.27 -15.73
C TRP A 352 11.64 27.53 -15.64
N ARG A 353 10.79 27.63 -14.61
CA ARG A 353 9.89 28.76 -14.37
C ARG A 353 10.01 29.27 -12.94
N ALA A 354 10.64 30.43 -12.77
CA ALA A 354 10.91 31.00 -11.45
C ALA A 354 9.64 31.32 -10.65
N ASP A 355 8.54 31.67 -11.32
CA ASP A 355 7.23 31.94 -10.73
C ASP A 355 6.50 30.67 -10.28
N GLU A 356 6.84 29.53 -10.87
CA GLU A 356 6.24 28.24 -10.54
C GLU A 356 7.29 27.10 -10.66
N PRO A 357 8.23 27.00 -9.69
CA PRO A 357 9.39 26.12 -9.82
C PRO A 357 9.05 24.63 -9.98
N PHE A 358 7.94 24.22 -9.38
CA PHE A 358 7.41 22.87 -9.50
C PHE A 358 6.05 22.91 -10.20
N ALA A 359 6.09 23.20 -11.51
CA ALA A 359 4.90 23.26 -12.35
C ALA A 359 4.13 21.91 -12.42
N PHE A 360 4.87 20.80 -12.34
CA PHE A 360 4.33 19.44 -12.41
C PHE A 360 4.50 18.73 -11.07
N ARG A 361 3.40 18.52 -10.33
CA ARG A 361 3.43 17.96 -8.98
C ARG A 361 2.77 16.60 -8.95
N TYR A 362 3.41 15.63 -8.32
CA TYR A 362 2.87 14.29 -8.11
C TYR A 362 2.77 13.96 -6.63
N ALA A 363 1.73 13.22 -6.27
CA ALA A 363 1.56 12.61 -4.97
C ALA A 363 1.23 11.13 -5.19
N THR A 364 1.97 10.20 -4.59
CA THR A 364 1.80 8.77 -4.87
C THR A 364 1.98 7.88 -3.64
N THR A 365 1.23 6.78 -3.59
CA THR A 365 1.42 5.69 -2.63
C THR A 365 2.11 4.46 -3.26
N GLY A 366 2.49 4.56 -4.53
CA GLY A 366 2.89 3.42 -5.37
C GLY A 366 1.71 2.63 -5.95
N THR A 367 0.49 2.77 -5.42
CA THR A 367 -0.73 2.20 -6.00
C THR A 367 -1.65 3.25 -6.61
N GLU A 368 -1.80 4.39 -5.96
CA GLU A 368 -2.52 5.55 -6.48
C GLU A 368 -1.53 6.67 -6.80
N THR A 369 -1.74 7.39 -7.91
CA THR A 369 -0.89 8.52 -8.28
C THR A 369 -1.77 9.69 -8.70
N TYR A 370 -1.62 10.81 -8.00
CA TYR A 370 -2.28 12.06 -8.30
C TYR A 370 -1.29 13.03 -8.92
N PHE A 371 -1.80 13.88 -9.80
CA PHE A 371 -1.04 14.84 -10.56
C PHE A 371 -1.74 16.20 -10.58
N VAL A 372 -0.96 17.26 -10.39
CA VAL A 372 -1.36 18.65 -10.57
C VAL A 372 -0.46 19.27 -11.63
N ASN A 373 -1.07 19.93 -12.62
CA ASN A 373 -0.37 20.84 -13.52
C ASN A 373 -0.72 22.28 -13.13
N ARG A 374 0.25 23.01 -12.58
CA ARG A 374 0.08 24.39 -12.12
C ARG A 374 -0.07 25.40 -13.25
N LEU A 375 0.23 25.00 -14.48
CA LEU A 375 0.02 25.82 -15.68
C LEU A 375 -1.43 25.77 -16.18
N ASP A 376 -2.28 24.89 -15.62
CA ASP A 376 -3.70 24.88 -15.95
C ASP A 376 -4.38 26.17 -15.45
N PRO A 377 -5.41 26.70 -16.14
CA PRO A 377 -6.12 27.91 -15.71
C PRO A 377 -6.75 27.83 -14.31
N THR A 378 -7.06 26.62 -13.87
CA THR A 378 -7.56 26.32 -12.53
C THR A 378 -6.91 25.01 -12.11
N PRO A 379 -5.69 25.06 -11.54
CA PRO A 379 -4.95 23.86 -11.16
C PRO A 379 -5.76 23.02 -10.17
N ARG A 380 -5.84 21.72 -10.44
CA ARG A 380 -6.47 20.76 -9.53
C ARG A 380 -5.76 19.43 -9.56
N SER A 381 -5.81 18.74 -8.43
CA SER A 381 -5.36 17.37 -8.33
C SER A 381 -6.29 16.45 -9.11
N ARG A 382 -5.69 15.50 -9.85
CA ARG A 382 -6.41 14.45 -10.57
C ARG A 382 -5.61 13.17 -10.52
N GLU A 383 -6.30 12.06 -10.40
CA GLU A 383 -5.68 10.75 -10.52
C GLU A 383 -5.16 10.55 -11.94
N VAL A 384 -3.98 9.94 -12.04
CA VAL A 384 -3.36 9.50 -13.29
C VAL A 384 -2.96 8.05 -13.14
N PHE A 385 -3.13 7.29 -14.22
CA PHE A 385 -2.79 5.87 -14.24
C PHE A 385 -1.30 5.62 -13.94
N PHE A 386 -0.43 6.55 -14.33
CA PHE A 386 1.02 6.43 -14.17
C PHE A 386 1.73 7.78 -14.25
N PHE A 387 3.01 7.81 -13.88
CA PHE A 387 3.88 8.96 -14.15
C PHE A 387 3.94 9.27 -15.64
N HIS A 388 3.88 10.55 -15.99
CA HIS A 388 4.09 10.95 -17.38
C HIS A 388 5.58 10.77 -17.74
N ARG A 389 5.84 10.40 -19.00
CA ARG A 389 7.21 10.25 -19.50
C ARG A 389 7.91 11.62 -19.61
N PRO A 390 9.25 11.69 -19.49
CA PRO A 390 10.00 12.93 -19.67
C PRO A 390 9.69 13.65 -21.00
N GLU A 391 9.50 12.92 -22.09
CA GLU A 391 9.18 13.47 -23.41
C GLU A 391 7.81 14.19 -23.41
N THR A 392 6.87 13.67 -22.61
CA THR A 392 5.53 14.27 -22.44
C THR A 392 5.65 15.60 -21.72
N VAL A 393 6.41 15.62 -20.63
CA VAL A 393 6.67 16.83 -19.84
C VAL A 393 7.41 17.87 -20.69
N ALA A 394 8.47 17.47 -21.43
CA ALA A 394 9.19 18.34 -22.36
C ALA A 394 8.28 18.95 -23.44
N THR A 395 7.30 18.18 -23.93
CA THR A 395 6.30 18.68 -24.89
C THR A 395 5.38 19.73 -24.27
N TRP A 396 4.98 19.55 -23.01
CA TRP A 396 4.21 20.56 -22.29
C TRP A 396 5.02 21.82 -22.00
N MET A 397 6.31 21.68 -21.68
CA MET A 397 7.21 22.83 -21.51
C MET A 397 7.28 23.65 -22.79
N ARG A 398 7.62 23.00 -23.92
CA ARG A 398 7.67 23.68 -25.22
C ARG A 398 6.36 24.38 -25.56
N ARG A 399 5.21 23.72 -25.34
CA ARG A 399 3.89 24.35 -25.57
C ARG A 399 3.70 25.59 -24.70
N ALA A 400 4.07 25.54 -23.42
CA ALA A 400 3.91 26.65 -22.50
C ALA A 400 4.79 27.86 -22.88
N ASP A 401 5.98 27.58 -23.43
CA ASP A 401 6.92 28.62 -23.86
C ASP A 401 6.53 29.20 -25.23
N GLU A 402 6.14 28.35 -26.19
CA GLU A 402 5.68 28.78 -27.52
C GLU A 402 4.31 29.49 -27.48
N LYS A 403 3.44 29.13 -26.53
CA LYS A 403 2.07 29.65 -26.42
C LYS A 403 1.69 30.00 -24.98
N PRO A 404 2.25 31.09 -24.41
CA PRO A 404 1.96 31.50 -23.04
C PRO A 404 0.49 31.80 -22.76
N SER A 405 -0.29 32.14 -23.79
CA SER A 405 -1.74 32.36 -23.68
C SER A 405 -2.56 31.08 -23.52
N SER A 406 -2.04 29.93 -23.97
CA SER A 406 -2.73 28.64 -23.92
C SER A 406 -1.75 27.48 -23.60
N PRO A 407 -1.05 27.57 -22.46
CA PRO A 407 0.11 26.73 -22.14
C PRO A 407 -0.28 25.27 -21.95
N THR A 408 -1.55 24.98 -21.64
CA THR A 408 -2.08 23.62 -21.47
C THR A 408 -3.30 23.37 -22.35
N LEU A 409 -3.68 22.09 -22.48
CA LEU A 409 -4.89 21.68 -23.19
C LEU A 409 -6.16 22.33 -22.59
N ARG A 410 -6.25 22.39 -21.26
CA ARG A 410 -7.36 23.04 -20.54
C ARG A 410 -7.41 24.54 -20.81
N ALA A 411 -6.26 25.21 -20.87
CA ALA A 411 -6.20 26.60 -21.32
C ALA A 411 -6.64 26.75 -22.78
N GLY A 412 -6.33 25.77 -23.62
CA GLY A 412 -6.82 25.69 -25.01
C GLY A 412 -8.34 25.61 -25.12
N PHE A 413 -9.01 24.84 -24.25
CA PHE A 413 -10.48 24.73 -24.25
C PHE A 413 -11.18 26.07 -23.96
N ARG A 414 -10.60 26.90 -23.08
CA ARG A 414 -11.13 28.23 -22.75
C ARG A 414 -10.91 29.28 -23.85
N ARG A 415 -10.14 28.95 -24.90
CA ARG A 415 -9.79 29.85 -25.99
C ARG A 415 -10.18 29.31 -27.37
N LEU A 416 -11.12 28.38 -27.43
CA LEU A 416 -11.70 27.95 -28.69
C LEU A 416 -12.36 29.17 -29.37
N PRO A 417 -12.11 29.43 -30.66
CA PRO A 417 -12.84 30.46 -31.41
C PRO A 417 -14.34 30.18 -31.39
N LYS A 418 -15.17 31.19 -31.67
CA LYS A 418 -16.62 31.01 -31.78
C LYS A 418 -16.94 29.86 -32.74
N LEU A 419 -17.92 29.03 -32.35
CA LEU A 419 -18.46 28.01 -33.24
C LEU A 419 -19.32 28.69 -34.30
N GLU A 420 -18.96 28.48 -35.57
CA GLU A 420 -19.75 28.92 -36.71
C GLU A 420 -20.62 27.76 -37.21
N GLN A 421 -21.82 28.05 -37.70
CA GLN A 421 -22.78 27.00 -38.04
C GLN A 421 -22.32 26.18 -39.24
N ASN A 422 -21.74 26.78 -40.28
CA ASN A 422 -20.98 26.12 -41.37
C ASN A 422 -21.45 24.69 -41.77
N GLY A 423 -22.74 24.53 -42.09
CA GLY A 423 -23.31 23.24 -42.52
C GLY A 423 -23.72 22.27 -41.40
N LEU A 424 -23.44 22.59 -40.13
CA LEU A 424 -23.96 21.90 -38.97
C LEU A 424 -25.48 22.10 -38.84
N ARG A 425 -26.19 21.00 -38.64
CA ARG A 425 -27.58 21.03 -38.20
C ARG A 425 -27.66 21.63 -36.79
N LEU A 426 -28.79 22.23 -36.44
CA LEU A 426 -28.99 22.87 -35.13
C LEU A 426 -28.61 21.95 -33.96
N ALA A 427 -29.09 20.69 -33.98
CA ALA A 427 -28.75 19.71 -32.96
C ALA A 427 -27.25 19.37 -32.86
N GLN A 428 -26.49 19.48 -33.95
CA GLN A 428 -25.04 19.26 -33.96
C GLN A 428 -24.31 20.49 -33.42
N PHE A 429 -24.75 21.69 -33.81
CA PHE A 429 -24.23 22.96 -33.31
C PHE A 429 -24.40 23.06 -31.79
N ASP A 430 -25.62 22.83 -31.29
CA ASP A 430 -25.93 22.88 -29.87
C ASP A 430 -25.10 21.86 -29.08
N ALA A 431 -24.97 20.63 -29.59
CA ALA A 431 -24.17 19.59 -28.96
C ALA A 431 -22.69 19.98 -28.85
N ILE A 432 -22.11 20.55 -29.91
CA ILE A 432 -20.72 21.02 -29.91
C ILE A 432 -20.55 22.19 -28.95
N ALA A 433 -21.42 23.20 -29.02
CA ALA A 433 -21.35 24.39 -28.18
C ALA A 433 -21.41 24.02 -26.68
N GLN A 434 -22.31 23.14 -26.29
CA GLN A 434 -22.44 22.67 -24.90
C GLN A 434 -21.26 21.79 -24.47
N LEU A 435 -20.71 20.98 -25.37
CA LEU A 435 -19.50 20.20 -25.09
C LEU A 435 -18.29 21.11 -24.88
N GLU A 436 -18.09 22.12 -25.74
CA GLU A 436 -17.01 23.11 -25.59
C GLU A 436 -17.15 23.93 -24.30
N HIS A 437 -18.38 24.33 -23.96
CA HIS A 437 -18.67 25.00 -22.70
C HIS A 437 -18.30 24.10 -21.50
N SER A 438 -18.75 22.84 -21.49
CA SER A 438 -18.43 21.86 -20.44
C SER A 438 -16.90 21.65 -20.30
N LEU A 439 -16.18 21.54 -21.42
CA LEU A 439 -14.72 21.43 -21.41
C LEU A 439 -14.03 22.69 -20.87
N SER A 440 -14.55 23.88 -21.16
CA SER A 440 -14.01 25.15 -20.67
C SER A 440 -14.13 25.31 -19.14
N GLU A 441 -15.20 24.73 -18.57
CA GLU A 441 -15.46 24.64 -17.13
C GLU A 441 -14.70 23.48 -16.45
N ASP A 442 -13.84 22.78 -17.18
CA ASP A 442 -13.09 21.61 -16.70
C ASP A 442 -14.03 20.47 -16.22
N ARG A 443 -15.15 20.27 -16.93
CA ARG A 443 -16.08 19.14 -16.80
C ARG A 443 -15.86 18.16 -17.98
N PRO A 444 -14.77 17.36 -17.98
CA PRO A 444 -14.33 16.59 -19.15
C PRO A 444 -15.24 15.40 -19.52
N ARG A 445 -16.20 15.05 -18.68
CA ARG A 445 -17.13 13.93 -18.90
C ARG A 445 -18.50 14.49 -19.27
N ALA A 446 -18.86 14.36 -20.54
CA ALA A 446 -20.15 14.79 -21.07
C ALA A 446 -20.88 13.61 -21.72
N LEU A 447 -22.21 13.63 -21.66
CA LEU A 447 -23.09 12.69 -22.37
C LEU A 447 -23.94 13.49 -23.36
N ILE A 448 -23.88 13.12 -24.64
CA ILE A 448 -24.68 13.74 -25.69
C ILE A 448 -25.66 12.70 -26.22
N GLN A 449 -26.96 12.98 -26.04
CA GLN A 449 -28.03 12.12 -26.52
C GLN A 449 -28.59 12.68 -27.84
N MET A 450 -28.44 11.93 -28.92
CA MET A 450 -28.97 12.31 -30.24
C MET A 450 -29.66 11.11 -30.91
N ALA A 451 -30.78 11.39 -31.57
CA ALA A 451 -31.49 10.40 -32.38
C ALA A 451 -30.59 9.76 -33.45
N THR A 452 -30.89 8.54 -33.85
CA THR A 452 -30.23 7.89 -35.00
C THR A 452 -30.53 8.67 -36.28
N GLY A 453 -29.52 8.88 -37.12
CA GLY A 453 -29.66 9.73 -38.31
C GLY A 453 -29.50 11.25 -38.08
N ALA A 454 -29.38 11.71 -36.83
CA ALA A 454 -29.13 13.13 -36.52
C ALA A 454 -27.68 13.60 -36.82
N GLY A 455 -26.82 12.72 -37.35
CA GLY A 455 -25.44 13.03 -37.73
C GLY A 455 -24.46 13.08 -36.55
N LYS A 456 -24.52 12.07 -35.66
CA LYS A 456 -23.61 11.90 -34.51
C LYS A 456 -22.14 11.84 -34.92
N THR A 457 -21.83 11.05 -35.95
CA THR A 457 -20.45 10.87 -36.43
C THR A 457 -19.89 12.17 -36.97
N TYR A 458 -20.63 12.85 -37.87
CA TYR A 458 -20.24 14.15 -38.41
C TYR A 458 -19.97 15.18 -37.31
N MET A 459 -20.86 15.28 -36.31
CA MET A 459 -20.69 16.16 -35.14
C MET A 459 -19.38 15.85 -34.39
N ALA A 460 -19.10 14.57 -34.14
CA ALA A 460 -17.89 14.17 -33.44
C ALA A 460 -16.61 14.43 -34.25
N VAL A 461 -16.64 14.29 -35.57
CA VAL A 461 -15.52 14.66 -36.46
C VAL A 461 -15.29 16.16 -36.43
N ALA A 462 -16.35 16.97 -36.54
CA ALA A 462 -16.28 18.43 -36.47
C ALA A 462 -15.68 18.91 -35.13
N GLN A 463 -16.12 18.32 -34.01
CA GLN A 463 -15.53 18.62 -32.71
C GLN A 463 -14.06 18.20 -32.64
N THR A 464 -13.72 17.00 -33.14
CA THR A 464 -12.34 16.49 -33.14
C THR A 464 -11.40 17.45 -33.90
N TYR A 465 -11.84 17.95 -35.06
CA TYR A 465 -11.11 18.94 -35.84
C TYR A 465 -10.83 20.20 -35.02
N ARG A 466 -11.85 20.74 -34.34
CA ARG A 466 -11.71 21.95 -33.52
C ARG A 466 -10.75 21.75 -32.35
N LEU A 467 -10.80 20.59 -31.69
CA LEU A 467 -9.88 20.25 -30.59
C LEU A 467 -8.42 20.13 -31.06
N LEU A 468 -8.18 19.45 -32.18
CA LEU A 468 -6.83 19.32 -32.75
C LEU A 468 -6.29 20.68 -33.20
N LYS A 469 -7.10 21.46 -33.93
CA LYS A 469 -6.67 22.72 -34.52
C LYS A 469 -6.49 23.82 -33.48
N HIS A 470 -7.48 24.06 -32.65
CA HIS A 470 -7.56 25.25 -31.79
C HIS A 470 -7.07 24.96 -30.37
N ALA A 471 -7.50 23.85 -29.76
CA ALA A 471 -7.03 23.48 -28.42
C ALA A 471 -5.66 22.76 -28.42
N LYS A 472 -5.14 22.41 -29.61
CA LYS A 472 -3.90 21.65 -29.79
C LYS A 472 -3.92 20.34 -29.00
N ALA A 473 -5.03 19.63 -29.08
CA ALA A 473 -5.08 18.24 -28.64
C ALA A 473 -4.04 17.45 -29.43
N ARG A 474 -3.23 16.62 -28.75
CA ARG A 474 -2.18 15.83 -29.42
C ARG A 474 -2.77 14.65 -30.19
N ARG A 475 -3.75 13.98 -29.60
CA ARG A 475 -4.36 12.77 -30.14
C ARG A 475 -5.78 12.61 -29.63
N VAL A 476 -6.67 12.07 -30.46
CA VAL A 476 -8.07 11.76 -30.12
C VAL A 476 -8.33 10.27 -30.36
N LEU A 477 -8.86 9.60 -29.34
CA LEU A 477 -9.30 8.20 -29.44
C LEU A 477 -10.82 8.16 -29.70
N PHE A 478 -11.21 7.54 -30.80
CA PHE A 478 -12.60 7.37 -31.20
C PHE A 478 -13.01 5.90 -31.05
N LEU A 479 -13.86 5.62 -30.06
CA LEU A 479 -14.30 4.26 -29.73
C LEU A 479 -15.62 3.91 -30.39
N VAL A 480 -15.69 2.71 -30.95
CA VAL A 480 -16.90 2.16 -31.58
C VAL A 480 -17.21 0.76 -31.04
N ASP A 481 -18.45 0.33 -31.15
CA ASP A 481 -18.85 -1.03 -30.75
C ASP A 481 -18.28 -2.09 -31.72
N ARG A 482 -18.43 -1.86 -33.04
CA ARG A 482 -18.18 -2.87 -34.09
C ARG A 482 -17.21 -2.42 -35.16
N ASN A 483 -16.53 -3.38 -35.78
CA ASN A 483 -15.55 -3.15 -36.85
C ASN A 483 -16.12 -2.41 -38.08
N ASN A 484 -17.38 -2.68 -38.46
CA ASN A 484 -18.03 -1.98 -39.56
C ASN A 484 -18.29 -0.50 -39.24
N LEU A 485 -18.74 -0.19 -38.02
CA LEU A 485 -18.89 1.19 -37.54
C LEU A 485 -17.54 1.92 -37.50
N GLY A 486 -16.46 1.21 -37.15
CA GLY A 486 -15.10 1.76 -37.19
C GLY A 486 -14.64 2.13 -38.61
N ARG A 487 -15.00 1.33 -39.61
CA ARG A 487 -14.75 1.68 -41.03
C ARG A 487 -15.55 2.91 -41.44
N GLN A 488 -16.84 2.94 -41.13
CA GLN A 488 -17.72 4.09 -41.43
C GLN A 488 -17.21 5.38 -40.77
N ALA A 489 -16.82 5.32 -39.49
CA ALA A 489 -16.24 6.47 -38.80
C ALA A 489 -14.95 6.95 -39.48
N ARG A 490 -14.06 6.03 -39.86
CA ARG A 490 -12.82 6.39 -40.58
C ARG A 490 -13.12 7.06 -41.91
N ASP A 491 -14.08 6.53 -42.66
CA ASP A 491 -14.43 7.07 -43.97
C ASP A 491 -15.07 8.47 -43.81
N GLU A 492 -15.90 8.70 -42.78
CA GLU A 492 -16.41 10.03 -42.41
C GLU A 492 -15.28 11.01 -42.05
N PHE A 493 -14.30 10.56 -41.25
CA PHE A 493 -13.11 11.36 -40.96
C PHE A 493 -12.31 11.68 -42.23
N ARG A 494 -12.27 10.79 -43.22
CA ARG A 494 -11.53 11.02 -44.47
C ARG A 494 -12.22 12.02 -45.40
N THR A 495 -13.54 11.99 -45.45
CA THR A 495 -14.32 12.84 -46.36
C THR A 495 -14.75 14.17 -45.76
N PHE A 496 -14.59 14.36 -44.44
CA PHE A 496 -14.93 15.61 -43.79
C PHE A 496 -14.08 16.78 -44.33
N THR A 497 -14.75 17.74 -44.96
CA THR A 497 -14.15 19.00 -45.42
C THR A 497 -14.07 20.00 -44.28
N THR A 498 -12.89 20.58 -44.07
CA THR A 498 -12.67 21.55 -43.01
C THR A 498 -13.32 22.90 -43.35
N PRO A 499 -14.04 23.56 -42.41
CA PRO A 499 -14.84 24.75 -42.73
C PRO A 499 -14.06 26.01 -43.13
N ASP A 500 -12.74 26.01 -43.01
CA ASP A 500 -11.88 27.18 -43.14
C ASP A 500 -11.17 27.27 -44.50
N ASP A 501 -10.50 26.21 -44.94
CA ASP A 501 -9.69 26.21 -46.16
C ASP A 501 -10.13 25.14 -47.18
N GLY A 502 -11.19 24.39 -46.88
CA GLY A 502 -11.81 23.43 -47.79
C GLY A 502 -11.01 22.14 -48.03
N ARG A 503 -9.89 21.92 -47.32
CA ARG A 503 -9.17 20.65 -47.39
C ARG A 503 -9.94 19.54 -46.68
N THR A 504 -9.65 18.29 -47.00
CA THR A 504 -10.20 17.18 -46.22
C THR A 504 -9.44 17.07 -44.90
N PHE A 505 -10.09 16.58 -43.85
CA PHE A 505 -9.46 16.37 -42.56
C PHE A 505 -8.20 15.49 -42.67
N SER A 506 -8.23 14.48 -43.54
CA SER A 506 -7.09 13.56 -43.75
C SER A 506 -5.92 14.17 -44.51
N ASP A 507 -6.11 15.31 -45.19
CA ASP A 507 -5.00 16.09 -45.76
C ASP A 507 -4.20 16.83 -44.68
N ILE A 508 -4.79 17.00 -43.49
CA ILE A 508 -4.21 17.79 -42.38
C ILE A 508 -3.79 16.91 -41.22
N TYR A 509 -4.56 15.85 -40.91
CA TYR A 509 -4.39 15.01 -39.74
C TYR A 509 -4.45 13.53 -40.10
N ASN A 510 -3.49 12.74 -39.62
CA ASN A 510 -3.50 11.29 -39.81
C ASN A 510 -4.60 10.62 -38.98
N VAL A 511 -5.39 9.77 -39.65
CA VAL A 511 -6.51 9.02 -39.07
C VAL A 511 -6.28 7.53 -39.26
N ASP A 512 -5.96 6.84 -38.16
CA ASP A 512 -5.58 5.44 -38.18
C ASP A 512 -6.57 4.57 -37.42
N ARG A 513 -6.62 3.28 -37.76
CA ARG A 513 -7.32 2.29 -36.96
C ARG A 513 -6.31 1.55 -36.10
N LEU A 514 -6.63 1.35 -34.82
CA LEU A 514 -5.78 0.55 -33.95
C LEU A 514 -5.76 -0.90 -34.46
N GLY A 515 -4.59 -1.37 -34.87
CA GLY A 515 -4.37 -2.71 -35.41
C GLY A 515 -3.24 -3.43 -34.68
N ALA A 516 -2.83 -4.60 -35.20
CA ALA A 516 -1.78 -5.42 -34.59
C ALA A 516 -0.41 -4.72 -34.49
N ALA A 517 -0.13 -3.78 -35.39
CA ALA A 517 1.08 -2.95 -35.37
C ALA A 517 1.10 -1.91 -34.22
N GLY A 518 0.01 -1.81 -33.45
CA GLY A 518 -0.10 -0.88 -32.35
C GLY A 518 -0.39 0.55 -32.79
N LEU A 519 -0.02 1.50 -31.93
CA LEU A 519 -0.30 2.92 -32.09
C LEU A 519 0.87 3.63 -32.79
N GLN A 520 0.61 4.32 -33.90
CA GLN A 520 1.65 5.10 -34.57
C GLN A 520 1.85 6.47 -33.92
N ASP A 521 3.09 6.96 -33.90
CA ASP A 521 3.40 8.25 -33.27
C ASP A 521 2.80 9.43 -34.02
N THR A 522 2.67 9.32 -35.33
CA THR A 522 2.13 10.34 -36.23
C THR A 522 0.59 10.39 -36.24
N SER A 523 -0.11 9.43 -35.61
CA SER A 523 -1.57 9.40 -35.57
C SER A 523 -2.14 10.55 -34.74
N SER A 524 -3.02 11.35 -35.36
CA SER A 524 -3.78 12.42 -34.69
C SER A 524 -5.14 11.90 -34.21
N VAL A 525 -5.77 11.00 -34.96
CA VAL A 525 -7.00 10.31 -34.57
C VAL A 525 -6.78 8.82 -34.66
N VAL A 526 -7.23 8.09 -33.64
CA VAL A 526 -7.14 6.64 -33.58
C VAL A 526 -8.54 6.08 -33.38
N ILE A 527 -8.96 5.20 -34.28
CA ILE A 527 -10.28 4.58 -34.25
C ILE A 527 -10.12 3.14 -33.79
N CYS A 528 -10.86 2.76 -32.74
CA CYS A 528 -10.71 1.47 -32.09
C CYS A 528 -12.07 0.89 -31.69
N THR A 529 -12.23 -0.42 -31.75
CA THR A 529 -13.42 -1.05 -31.16
C THR A 529 -13.26 -1.17 -29.65
N ILE A 530 -14.34 -1.22 -28.87
CA ILE A 530 -14.26 -1.40 -27.41
C ILE A 530 -13.57 -2.73 -27.04
N GLN A 531 -13.60 -3.73 -27.92
CA GLN A 531 -13.03 -5.06 -27.69
C GLN A 531 -11.50 -5.13 -27.89
N THR A 532 -10.89 -4.14 -28.53
CA THR A 532 -9.46 -4.16 -28.88
C THR A 532 -8.51 -3.65 -27.77
N PRO A 533 -8.83 -2.60 -26.98
CA PRO A 533 -7.97 -2.11 -25.89
C PRO A 533 -7.86 -3.04 -24.68
N ALA A 534 -8.69 -4.09 -24.62
CA ALA A 534 -8.71 -5.07 -23.55
C ALA A 534 -7.68 -6.22 -23.74
N ARG A 535 -6.86 -6.14 -24.79
CA ARG A 535 -5.69 -7.00 -25.04
C ARG A 535 -4.44 -6.14 -25.05
#